data_AF-A0A967WDT6-F1
#
_entry.id   AF-A0A967WDT6-F1
#
_cell.length_a   1.000
_cell.length_b   1.000
_cell.length_c   1.000
_cell.angle_alpha   90.00
_cell.angle_beta   90.00
_cell.angle_gamma   90.00
#
_symmetry.space_group_name_H-M   'P 1'
#
loop_
_entity.id
_entity.type
_entity.pdbx_description
1 polymer ?
#
loop_
_entity_poly.entity_id
_entity_poly.type
_entity_poly.pdbx_seq_one_letter_code
_entity_poly.pdbx_strand_id
1 'polypeptide(L)' 'MEAPGAAERAVALLRRGEPIAFPTDTVYGIGVHAFQPKAV' A
#
# COMPACT_ATOMS: atom_id res chain seq x y z
N MET A 1 9.49 7.04 12.07
CA MET A 1 9.92 8.16 11.21
C MET A 1 9.09 8.08 9.94
N GLU A 2 8.12 8.97 9.80
CA GLU A 2 7.39 9.07 8.53
C GLU A 2 8.36 9.60 7.49
N ALA A 3 8.63 8.81 6.44
CA ALA A 3 9.48 9.24 5.35
C ALA A 3 8.66 10.21 4.48
N PRO A 4 9.15 11.44 4.23
CA PRO A 4 8.52 12.32 3.26
C PRO A 4 8.34 11.58 1.92
N GLY A 5 7.14 11.60 1.36
CA GLY A 5 6.86 10.90 0.09
C GLY A 5 6.41 9.44 0.21
N ALA A 6 6.26 8.89 1.41
CA ALA A 6 5.88 7.49 1.60
C ALA A 6 4.50 7.17 0.99
N ALA A 7 3.54 8.09 1.12
CA ALA A 7 2.20 7.93 0.56
C ALA A 7 2.23 7.92 -0.98
N GLU A 8 2.98 8.83 -1.60
CA GLU A 8 3.16 8.92 -3.05
C GLU A 8 3.80 7.65 -3.61
N ARG A 9 4.79 7.11 -2.90
CA ARG A 9 5.42 5.84 -3.27
C ARG A 9 4.46 4.67 -3.13
N ALA A 10 3.69 4.61 -2.05
CA ALA A 10 2.66 3.59 -1.83
C ALA A 10 1.60 3.62 -2.95
N VAL A 11 1.13 4.81 -3.34
CA VAL A 11 0.21 4.99 -4.48
C VAL A 11 0.82 4.48 -5.78
N ALA A 12 2.10 4.76 -6.04
CA ALA A 12 2.79 4.28 -7.24
C ALA A 12 2.87 2.74 -7.29
N LEU A 13 3.12 2.08 -6.16
CA LEU A 13 3.15 0.62 -6.05
C LEU A 13 1.75 0.01 -6.25
N LEU A 14 0.74 0.55 -5.57
CA LEU A 14 -0.65 0.10 -5.73
C LEU A 14 -1.13 0.22 -7.18
N ARG A 15 -0.78 1.30 -7.89
CA ARG A 15 -1.12 1.46 -9.32
C ARG A 15 -0.49 0.38 -10.21
N ARG A 16 0.68 -0.14 -9.82
CA ARG A 16 1.38 -1.25 -10.51
C ARG A 16 0.83 -2.64 -10.14
N GLY A 17 -0.15 -2.71 -9.23
CA GLY A 17 -0.66 -3.97 -8.69
C GLY A 17 0.25 -4.59 -7.64
N GLU A 18 1.19 -3.82 -7.08
CA GLU A 18 2.10 -4.30 -6.05
C GLU A 18 1.46 -4.11 -4.65
N PRO A 19 1.62 -5.08 -3.73
CA PRO A 19 1.15 -4.96 -2.35
C PRO A 19 2.01 -3.99 -1.53
N ILE A 20 1.41 -3.36 -0.53
CA ILE A 20 2.09 -2.50 0.45
C ILE A 20 1.76 -2.93 1.88
N ALA A 21 2.68 -2.69 2.81
CA ALA A 21 2.40 -2.76 4.24
C ALA A 21 2.18 -1.35 4.80
N PHE A 22 1.17 -1.16 5.64
CA PHE A 22 0.90 0.11 6.31
C PHE A 22 0.52 -0.10 7.78
N PRO A 23 0.92 0.80 8.68
CA PRO A 23 0.59 0.69 10.09
C PRO A 23 -0.89 1.01 10.32
N THR A 24 -1.45 0.41 11.36
CA THR A 24 -2.72 0.85 11.99
C THR A 24 -2.48 1.02 13.49
N ASP A 25 -3.52 1.40 14.23
CA ASP A 25 -3.49 1.47 15.69
C ASP A 25 -3.40 0.09 16.37
N THR A 26 -3.70 -1.00 15.65
CA THR A 26 -3.72 -2.37 16.20
C THR A 26 -2.67 -3.30 15.57
N VAL A 27 -2.65 -3.41 14.24
CA VAL A 27 -1.78 -4.34 13.49
C VAL A 27 -1.26 -3.69 12.21
N TYR A 28 -0.28 -4.32 11.56
CA TYR A 28 0.07 -3.94 10.19
C TYR A 28 -0.95 -4.52 9.21
N GLY A 29 -1.43 -3.69 8.29
CA GLY A 29 -2.27 -4.11 7.17
C GLY A 29 -1.45 -4.36 5.92
N ILE A 30 -1.88 -5.33 5.10
CA ILE A 30 -1.41 -5.50 3.72
C ILE A 30 -2.48 -4.94 2.78
N GLY A 31 -2.11 -3.92 2.02
CA GLY A 31 -2.99 -3.22 1.08
C GLY A 31 -2.63 -3.53 -0.36
N VAL A 32 -3.64 -3.70 -1.19
CA VAL A 32 -3.54 -4.01 -2.64
C VAL A 32 -4.57 -3.19 -3.41
N HIS A 33 -4.41 -3.10 -4.73
CA HIS A 33 -5.36 -2.39 -5.57
C HIS A 33 -6.67 -3.20 -5.75
N ALA A 34 -7.72 -2.81 -5.03
CA ALA A 34 -8.99 -3.56 -4.97
C ALA A 34 -9.66 -3.84 -6.33
N PHE A 35 -9.48 -2.95 -7.33
CA PHE A 35 -10.04 -3.13 -8.67
C PHE A 35 -9.12 -3.88 -9.66
N GLN A 36 -7.98 -4.39 -9.20
CA GLN A 36 -7.10 -5.26 -10.01
C GLN A 36 -7.20 -6.68 -9.46
N PRO A 37 -7.97 -7.58 -10.09
CA PRO A 37 -8.22 -8.92 -9.55
C PRO A 37 -6.96 -9.75 -9.31
N LYS A 38 -5.88 -9.48 -10.06
CA LYS A 38 -4.59 -10.17 -9.89
C LYS A 38 -3.79 -9.70 -8.66
N ALA A 39 -4.18 -8.57 -8.08
CA ALA A 39 -3.52 -7.99 -6.93
C ALA A 39 -4.17 -8.39 -5.60
N VAL A 40 -5.38 -8.99 -5.61
CA VAL A 40 -6.14 -9.40 -4.41
C VAL A 40 -5.99 -10.90 -4.16
#